data_AF-A0A7X9E322-F1
#
_entry.id   AF-A0A7X9E322-F1
#
_cell.length_a   1.000
_cell.length_b   1.000
_cell.length_c   1.000
_cell.angle_alpha   90.00
_cell.angle_beta   90.00
_cell.angle_gamma   90.00
#
_symmetry.space_group_name_H-M   'P 1'
#
loop_
_entity.id
_entity.type
_entity.pdbx_description
1 polymer ?
#
loop_
_entity_poly.entity_id
_entity_poly.type
_entity_poly.pdbx_seq_one_letter_code
_entity_poly.pdbx_strand_id
1 'polypeptide(L)'
;VLKNVHIPATTALATLDENGRIKGLNVGANVVMPDFTPAPYREQYQIYPDRKCVNKDTSKLHSTLQIQLESIGRRISTSRGDSLKFTPQQITNWSFK
;
A
#
# COMPACT_ATOMS: atom_id res chain seq x y z
N VAL A 1 18.96 0.01 9.05
CA VAL A 1 19.49 1.02 8.09
C VAL A 1 18.52 2.18 7.92
N LEU A 2 17.27 2.00 7.47
CA LEU A 2 16.30 3.09 7.32
C LEU A 2 15.12 2.90 8.29
N LYS A 3 15.14 3.61 9.43
CA LYS A 3 14.13 3.44 10.50
C LYS A 3 12.84 4.24 10.29
N ASN A 4 12.94 5.41 9.64
CA ASN A 4 11.83 6.37 9.50
C ASN A 4 11.47 6.54 8.02
N VAL A 5 11.10 5.45 7.36
CA VAL A 5 10.71 5.44 5.95
C VAL A 5 9.43 4.65 5.74
N HIS A 6 8.71 5.01 4.69
CA HIS A 6 7.59 4.24 4.19
C HIS A 6 8.09 3.21 3.18
N ILE A 7 7.88 1.93 3.46
CA ILE A 7 8.28 0.81 2.62
C ILE A 7 7.00 0.08 2.19
N PRO A 8 6.69 0.02 0.89
CA PRO A 8 5.51 -0.67 0.40
C PRO A 8 5.68 -2.18 0.35
N ALA A 9 4.66 -2.91 0.82
CA ALA A 9 4.45 -4.31 0.47
C ALA A 9 3.79 -4.35 -0.92
N THR A 10 4.61 -4.40 -1.96
CA THR A 10 4.19 -4.19 -3.35
C THR A 10 3.26 -5.28 -3.88
N THR A 11 2.49 -4.95 -4.91
CA THR A 11 1.63 -5.92 -5.62
C THR A 11 2.43 -7.06 -6.25
N ALA A 12 3.70 -6.84 -6.60
CA ALA A 12 4.58 -7.86 -7.13
C ALA A 12 4.83 -8.99 -6.11
N LEU A 13 5.03 -8.66 -4.83
CA LEU A 13 5.14 -9.67 -3.77
C LEU A 13 3.89 -10.55 -3.70
N ALA A 14 2.71 -9.93 -3.77
CA ALA A 14 1.46 -10.65 -3.78
C ALA A 14 1.26 -11.49 -5.05
N THR A 15 1.85 -11.07 -6.17
CA THR A 15 1.79 -11.79 -7.45
C THR A 15 2.65 -13.05 -7.41
N LEU A 16 3.85 -12.97 -6.83
CA LEU A 16 4.76 -14.11 -6.67
C LEU A 16 4.29 -15.11 -5.61
N ASP A 17 3.61 -14.64 -4.56
CA ASP A 17 3.16 -15.46 -3.43
C ASP A 17 1.81 -14.95 -2.92
N GLU A 18 0.85 -15.85 -2.72
CA GLU A 18 -0.46 -15.52 -2.14
C GLU A 18 -0.39 -14.74 -0.84
N ASN A 19 0.59 -15.05 -0.01
CA ASN A 19 0.86 -14.39 1.26
C ASN A 19 1.98 -13.36 1.17
N GLY A 20 2.54 -13.09 -0.02
CA GLY A 20 3.73 -12.25 -0.18
C GLY A 20 3.58 -10.83 0.36
N ARG A 21 2.40 -10.23 0.24
CA ARG A 21 2.11 -8.92 0.88
C ARG A 21 2.22 -9.01 2.40
N ILE A 22 1.62 -10.04 2.99
CA ILE A 22 1.61 -10.23 4.44
C ILE A 22 3.02 -10.53 4.95
N LYS A 23 3.76 -11.38 4.24
CA LYS A 23 5.18 -11.63 4.52
C LYS A 23 5.97 -10.32 4.51
N GLY A 24 5.79 -9.47 3.49
CA GLY A 24 6.44 -8.16 3.40
C GLY A 24 6.11 -7.24 4.58
N LEU A 25 4.83 -7.19 4.99
CA LEU A 25 4.40 -6.40 6.15
C LEU A 25 4.99 -6.90 7.48
N ASN A 26 5.11 -8.22 7.63
CA ASN A 26 5.65 -8.84 8.85
C ASN A 26 7.17 -8.64 9.00
N VAL A 27 7.90 -8.39 7.91
CA VAL A 27 9.36 -8.24 7.94
C VAL A 27 9.84 -6.78 7.78
N GLY A 28 8.93 -5.80 7.74
CA GLY A 28 9.29 -4.38 7.86
C GLY A 28 8.48 -3.40 7.02
N ALA A 29 7.72 -3.86 6.03
CA ALA A 29 6.88 -2.95 5.25
C ALA A 29 5.76 -2.32 6.11
N ASN A 30 5.36 -1.10 5.75
CA ASN A 30 4.32 -0.34 6.46
C ASN A 30 3.34 0.37 5.52
N VAL A 31 3.46 0.17 4.20
CA VAL A 31 2.53 0.71 3.21
C VAL A 31 1.92 -0.42 2.38
N VAL A 32 0.63 -0.30 2.06
CA VAL A 32 -0.06 -1.13 1.07
C VAL A 32 -0.55 -0.25 -0.08
N MET A 33 -0.59 -0.79 -1.29
CA MET A 33 -0.93 -0.04 -2.50
C MET A 33 -2.11 -0.72 -3.23
N PRO A 34 -3.36 -0.38 -2.87
CA PRO A 34 -4.53 -0.85 -3.61
C PRO A 34 -4.57 -0.30 -5.05
N ASP A 35 -5.05 -1.11 -5.97
CA ASP A 35 -5.27 -0.73 -7.36
C ASP A 35 -6.72 -0.22 -7.56
N PHE A 36 -6.88 1.08 -7.73
CA PHE A 36 -8.15 1.75 -8.01
C PHE A 36 -8.37 2.07 -9.49
N THR A 37 -7.51 1.58 -10.39
CA THR A 37 -7.61 1.88 -11.83
C THR A 37 -8.93 1.35 -12.41
N PRO A 38 -9.81 2.15 -13.02
CA PRO A 38 -11.08 1.65 -13.53
C PRO A 38 -10.91 0.67 -14.71
N ALA A 39 -11.89 -0.19 -14.92
CA ALA A 39 -12.00 -0.95 -16.17
C ALA A 39 -12.34 0.00 -17.34
N PRO A 40 -11.91 -0.30 -18.59
CA PRO A 40 -11.09 -1.45 -18.99
C PRO A 40 -9.57 -1.23 -18.78
N TYR A 41 -9.15 -0.04 -18.37
CA TYR A 41 -7.72 0.36 -18.32
C TYR A 41 -6.88 -0.48 -17.37
N ARG A 42 -7.48 -1.06 -16.32
CA ARG A 42 -6.75 -1.91 -15.37
C ARG A 42 -6.06 -3.10 -16.04
N GLU A 43 -6.73 -3.73 -17.00
CA GLU A 43 -6.22 -4.87 -17.77
C GLU A 43 -5.11 -4.46 -18.74
N GLN A 44 -5.09 -3.20 -19.17
CA GLN A 44 -4.09 -2.67 -20.10
C GLN A 44 -2.76 -2.38 -19.38
N TYR A 45 -2.75 -2.22 -18.06
CA TYR A 45 -1.55 -1.89 -17.29
C TYR A 45 -0.78 -3.13 -16.79
N GLN A 46 -0.41 -4.03 -17.70
CA GLN A 46 0.31 -5.28 -17.37
C GLN A 46 1.84 -5.10 -17.42
N ILE A 47 2.41 -4.44 -16.41
CA ILE A 47 3.86 -4.28 -16.28
C ILE A 47 4.62 -5.60 -15.99
N TYR A 48 3.90 -6.67 -15.64
CA TYR A 48 4.37 -8.06 -15.54
C TYR A 48 3.16 -9.02 -15.68
N PRO A 49 3.37 -10.27 -16.12
CA PRO A 49 2.30 -11.25 -16.26
C PRO A 49 1.65 -11.58 -14.92
N ASP A 50 0.37 -11.97 -14.96
CA ASP A 50 -0.43 -12.42 -13.82
C ASP A 50 -0.50 -11.42 -12.65
N ARG A 51 -0.30 -10.13 -12.92
CA ARG A 51 -0.40 -9.07 -11.92
C ARG A 51 -1.70 -9.23 -11.14
N LYS A 52 -1.60 -9.34 -9.81
CA LYS A 52 -2.80 -9.46 -8.98
C LYS A 52 -3.73 -8.25 -9.07
N CYS A 53 -5.00 -8.50 -8.71
CA CYS A 53 -6.08 -7.53 -8.61
C CYS A 53 -6.65 -6.98 -9.94
N VAL A 54 -6.31 -7.57 -11.09
CA VAL A 54 -6.83 -7.12 -12.40
C VAL A 54 -8.36 -7.22 -12.50
N ASN A 55 -8.97 -8.24 -11.86
CA ASN A 55 -10.43 -8.46 -11.90
C ASN A 55 -11.13 -8.23 -10.55
N LYS A 56 -10.53 -7.47 -9.63
CA LYS A 56 -11.15 -7.20 -8.33
C LYS A 56 -12.15 -6.04 -8.39
N ASP A 57 -13.29 -6.25 -7.73
CA ASP A 57 -14.29 -5.23 -7.43
C ASP A 57 -13.69 -4.14 -6.52
N THR A 58 -13.63 -2.92 -7.04
CA THR A 58 -13.05 -1.77 -6.32
C THR A 58 -13.81 -1.41 -5.06
N SER A 59 -15.12 -1.67 -5.02
CA SER A 59 -15.98 -1.33 -3.88
C SER A 59 -15.61 -2.13 -2.62
N LYS A 60 -15.07 -3.34 -2.80
CA LYS A 60 -14.68 -4.26 -1.71
C LYS A 60 -13.19 -4.22 -1.37
N LEU A 61 -12.39 -3.41 -2.07
CA LEU A 61 -10.95 -3.36 -1.85
C LEU A 61 -10.59 -2.94 -0.43
N HIS A 62 -11.21 -1.87 0.06
CA HIS A 62 -10.91 -1.32 1.39
C HIS A 62 -11.25 -2.33 2.50
N SER A 63 -12.47 -2.87 2.50
CA SER A 63 -12.90 -3.84 3.52
C SER A 63 -12.07 -5.13 3.50
N THR A 64 -11.75 -5.65 2.31
CA THR A 64 -10.89 -6.84 2.18
C THR A 64 -9.49 -6.58 2.72
N LEU A 65 -8.91 -5.41 2.42
CA LEU A 65 -7.60 -5.01 2.93
C LEU A 65 -7.60 -4.84 4.44
N GLN A 66 -8.65 -4.20 4.96
CA GLN A 66 -8.79 -3.99 6.40
C GLN A 66 -8.80 -5.32 7.15
N ILE A 67 -9.64 -6.28 6.75
CA ILE A 67 -9.70 -7.62 7.34
C ILE A 67 -8.33 -8.32 7.29
N GLN A 68 -7.65 -8.23 6.14
CA GLN A 68 -6.33 -8.83 5.95
C GLN A 68 -5.25 -8.22 6.85
N LEU A 69 -5.32 -6.91 7.14
CA LEU A 69 -4.37 -6.24 8.03
C LEU A 69 -4.69 -6.49 9.50
N GLU A 70 -5.98 -6.52 9.86
CA GLU A 70 -6.44 -6.84 11.20
C GLU A 70 -6.05 -8.26 11.61
N SER A 71 -6.07 -9.22 10.66
CA SER A 71 -5.64 -10.61 10.92
C SER A 71 -4.16 -10.74 11.29
N ILE A 72 -3.34 -9.71 11.05
CA ILE A 72 -1.93 -9.67 11.46
C ILE A 72 -1.67 -8.63 12.56
N GLY A 73 -2.71 -8.16 13.24
CA GLY A 73 -2.60 -7.20 14.33
C GLY A 73 -2.25 -5.78 13.88
N ARG A 74 -2.48 -5.43 12.61
CA ARG A 74 -2.25 -4.09 12.04
C ARG A 74 -3.55 -3.39 11.71
N ARG A 75 -3.47 -2.07 11.49
CA ARG A 75 -4.62 -1.20 11.16
C ARG A 75 -4.26 -0.24 10.03
N ILE A 76 -5.26 0.14 9.24
CA ILE A 76 -5.12 1.19 8.22
C ILE A 76 -5.14 2.55 8.94
N SER A 77 -4.16 3.41 8.61
CA SER A 77 -4.17 4.79 9.10
C SER A 77 -5.24 5.61 8.36
N THR A 78 -5.95 6.48 9.08
CA THR A 78 -6.87 7.47 8.51
C THR A 78 -6.19 8.82 8.22
N SER A 79 -4.96 9.01 8.71
CA SER A 79 -4.17 10.22 8.46
C SER A 79 -3.34 10.11 7.19
N ARG A 80 -2.92 11.26 6.68
CA ARG A 80 -1.98 11.36 5.56
C ARG A 80 -0.61 10.77 5.95
N GLY A 81 -0.05 9.92 5.08
CA GLY A 81 1.23 9.23 5.29
C GLY A 81 2.45 10.02 4.79
N ASP A 82 2.67 11.22 5.33
CA ASP A 82 3.86 12.03 5.01
C ASP A 82 5.13 11.45 5.65
N SER A 83 6.29 11.89 5.18
CA SER A 83 7.59 11.42 5.66
C SER A 83 7.72 11.55 7.19
N LEU A 84 8.04 10.44 7.85
CA LEU A 84 8.26 10.32 9.29
C LEU A 84 9.44 11.16 9.84
N LYS A 85 10.19 11.85 8.97
CA LYS A 85 11.27 12.75 9.37
C LYS A 85 10.80 14.15 9.72
N PHE A 86 9.63 14.57 9.23
CA PHE A 86 9.11 15.90 9.49
C PHE A 86 8.25 15.90 10.75
N THR A 87 8.51 16.86 11.63
CA THR A 87 7.56 17.19 12.70
C THR A 87 6.48 18.15 12.16
N PRO A 88 5.24 18.13 12.68
CA PRO A 88 4.16 19.00 12.20
C PRO A 88 4.53 20.49 12.11
N GLN A 89 5.41 20.96 12.99
CA GLN A 89 5.91 22.34 13.02
C GLN A 89 6.82 22.71 11.83
N GLN A 90 7.44 21.72 11.17
CA GLN A 90 8.28 21.93 9.99
C GLN A 90 7.45 22.02 8.70
N ILE A 91 6.28 21.38 8.66
CA ILE A 91 5.38 21.38 7.50
C ILE A 91 4.70 22.76 7.35
N THR A 92 4.35 23.42 8.45
CA THR A 92 3.70 24.74 8.42
C THR A 92 4.60 25.88 7.93
N ASN A 93 5.93 25.69 7.97
CA ASN A 93 6.91 26.70 7.56
C ASN A 93 7.38 26.52 6.11
N TRP A 94 6.85 25.53 5.38
CA TRP A 94 7.12 25.31 3.97
C TRP A 94 6.17 26.16 3.10
N SER A 95 6.40 27.48 3.11
CA SER A 95 5.92 28.35 2.02
C SER A 95 6.92 28.26 0.87
N PHE A 96 6.42 28.02 -0.34
CA PHE A 96 7.22 28.06 -1.57
C PHE A 96 7.98 29.39 -1.64
N LYS A 97 9.28 29.35 -1.41
CA LYS A 97 10.21 30.34 -1.95
C LYS A 97 10.46 30.04 -3.41
#